data_AF-A0A533ZZ92-F1
#
_entry.id   AF-A0A533ZZ92-F1
#
_cell.length_a   1.000
_cell.length_b   1.000
_cell.length_c   1.000
_cell.angle_alpha   90.00
_cell.angle_beta   90.00
_cell.angle_gamma   90.00
#
_symmetry.space_group_name_H-M   'P 1'
#
loop_
_entity.id
_entity.type
_entity.pdbx_description
1 polymer ?
#
loop_
_entity_poly.entity_id
_entity_poly.type
_entity_poly.pdbx_seq_one_letter_code
_entity_poly.pdbx_strand_id
1 'polypeptide(L)'
;MHKQTFILVTLIFAAVLLQGCNQQPDTAAKVQADTAKVQADIAKAEADGQKKIIDAQAKLDQVVAQNNKDLVGAQTDAQKGATNNPTAPPPAANADVVKARNEAENKVADAQYDVDKAKAEAERQVAEARCKVGAPNDMCMANAKANYESVIAAAKAKNDATHHQ
;
A
#
# COMPACT_ATOMS: atom_id res chain seq x y z
N MET A 1 19.69 -22.64 31.91
CA MET A 1 18.45 -23.44 31.69
C MET A 1 17.41 -22.45 31.18
N HIS A 2 16.83 -22.46 29.98
CA HIS A 2 16.74 -23.43 28.88
C HIS A 2 17.05 -22.72 27.54
N LYS A 3 17.81 -23.39 26.67
CA LYS A 3 17.90 -23.09 25.24
C LYS A 3 16.70 -23.74 24.55
N GLN A 4 15.93 -23.01 23.76
CA GLN A 4 14.97 -23.58 22.81
C GLN A 4 15.32 -23.15 21.39
N THR A 5 16.13 -24.03 20.80
CA THR A 5 16.19 -24.46 19.41
C THR A 5 14.97 -24.03 18.58
N PHE A 6 15.12 -23.00 17.75
CA PHE A 6 14.22 -22.78 16.61
C PHE A 6 14.64 -23.74 15.50
N ILE A 7 13.80 -24.75 15.33
CA ILE A 7 13.90 -25.81 14.34
C ILE A 7 13.67 -25.24 12.94
N LEU A 8 14.59 -25.59 12.04
CA LEU A 8 14.46 -25.76 10.60
C LEU A 8 13.07 -25.50 10.00
N VAL A 9 12.94 -24.42 9.21
CA VAL A 9 12.07 -24.42 8.04
C VAL A 9 12.94 -24.83 6.86
N THR A 10 12.92 -26.13 6.60
CA THR A 10 13.57 -26.80 5.48
C THR A 10 13.03 -26.22 4.17
N LEU A 11 13.87 -25.44 3.47
CA LEU A 11 13.71 -25.12 2.06
C LEU A 11 13.83 -26.43 1.27
N ILE A 12 12.73 -27.18 1.14
CA ILE A 12 12.60 -28.24 0.15
C ILE A 12 12.32 -27.52 -1.19
N PHE A 13 13.35 -26.91 -1.77
CA PHE A 13 13.39 -26.75 -3.21
C PHE A 13 13.49 -28.16 -3.76
N ALA A 14 12.35 -28.71 -4.17
CA ALA A 14 12.26 -30.01 -4.79
C ALA A 14 13.26 -30.06 -5.93
N ALA A 15 14.30 -30.88 -5.75
CA ALA A 15 15.19 -31.35 -6.79
C ALA A 15 14.36 -32.22 -7.75
N VAL A 16 13.56 -31.60 -8.61
CA VAL A 16 12.98 -32.24 -9.79
C VAL A 16 13.97 -32.08 -10.93
N LEU A 17 15.17 -32.65 -10.78
CA LEU A 17 16.18 -32.65 -11.85
C LEU A 17 16.66 -34.04 -12.27
N LEU A 18 16.23 -35.11 -11.61
CA LEU A 18 16.65 -36.44 -12.00
C LEU A 18 15.49 -37.41 -11.89
N GLN A 19 14.67 -37.49 -12.95
CA GLN A 19 14.27 -38.75 -13.57
C GLN A 19 13.16 -38.51 -14.60
N GLY A 20 13.54 -38.57 -15.87
CA GLY A 20 12.61 -38.71 -16.99
C GLY A 20 12.37 -37.42 -17.78
N CYS A 21 13.19 -37.18 -18.80
CA CYS A 21 12.75 -37.28 -20.18
C CYS A 21 13.89 -36.87 -21.11
N ASN A 22 13.93 -37.54 -22.26
CA ASN A 22 14.73 -37.25 -23.43
C ASN A 22 14.27 -35.91 -24.06
N GLN A 23 14.32 -34.81 -23.28
CA GLN A 23 13.88 -33.49 -23.70
C GLN A 23 15.02 -32.83 -24.45
N GLN A 24 14.80 -32.71 -25.74
CA GLN A 24 15.52 -31.91 -26.71
C GLN A 24 16.16 -30.67 -26.06
N PRO A 25 17.47 -30.40 -26.28
CA PRO A 25 18.19 -29.27 -25.67
C PRO A 25 17.52 -27.91 -25.93
N ASP A 26 16.70 -27.80 -26.97
CA ASP A 26 15.88 -26.63 -27.28
C ASP A 26 14.84 -26.28 -26.19
N THR A 27 14.37 -27.26 -25.41
CA THR A 27 13.34 -27.04 -24.38
C THR A 27 13.95 -26.49 -23.09
N ALA A 28 15.14 -26.98 -22.70
CA ALA A 28 15.84 -26.52 -21.51
C ALA A 28 16.34 -25.06 -21.68
N ALA A 29 16.88 -24.74 -22.86
CA ALA A 29 17.29 -23.37 -23.19
C ALA A 29 16.10 -22.39 -23.18
N LYS A 30 14.94 -22.81 -23.69
CA LYS A 30 13.72 -22.01 -23.70
C LYS A 30 13.18 -21.75 -22.29
N VAL A 31 13.14 -22.77 -21.42
CA VAL A 31 12.72 -22.62 -20.02
C VAL A 31 13.67 -21.69 -19.24
N GLN A 32 14.98 -21.76 -19.50
CA GLN A 32 15.95 -20.84 -18.88
C GLN A 32 15.73 -19.39 -19.34
N ALA A 33 15.52 -19.17 -20.63
CA ALA A 33 15.23 -17.83 -21.18
C ALA A 33 13.91 -17.26 -20.65
N ASP A 34 12.87 -18.08 -20.56
CA ASP A 34 11.56 -17.68 -20.02
C ASP A 34 11.66 -17.33 -18.52
N THR A 35 12.46 -18.10 -17.76
CA THR A 35 12.72 -17.83 -16.34
C THR A 35 13.47 -16.50 -16.14
N ALA A 36 14.51 -16.24 -16.93
CA ALA A 36 15.26 -14.99 -16.86
C ALA A 36 14.39 -13.78 -17.20
N LYS A 37 13.54 -13.90 -18.23
CA LYS A 37 12.58 -12.86 -18.62
C LYS A 37 11.59 -12.57 -17.49
N VAL A 38 11.10 -13.59 -16.80
CA VAL A 38 10.14 -13.38 -15.71
C VAL A 38 10.80 -12.74 -14.51
N GLN A 39 12.04 -13.11 -14.17
CA GLN A 39 12.76 -12.42 -13.10
C GLN A 39 12.93 -10.93 -13.41
N ALA A 40 13.18 -10.58 -14.67
CA ALA A 40 13.22 -9.18 -15.11
C ALA A 40 11.84 -8.50 -15.00
N ASP A 41 10.76 -9.16 -15.43
CA ASP A 41 9.38 -8.66 -15.30
C ASP A 41 8.99 -8.42 -13.83
N ILE A 42 9.36 -9.34 -12.92
CA ILE A 42 9.13 -9.22 -11.48
C ILE A 42 9.93 -8.05 -10.91
N ALA A 43 11.23 -7.99 -11.18
CA ALA A 43 12.09 -6.90 -10.68
C ALA A 43 11.59 -5.53 -11.16
N LYS A 44 11.13 -5.45 -12.41
CA LYS A 44 10.51 -4.24 -12.95
C LYS A 44 9.20 -3.91 -12.23
N ALA A 45 8.32 -4.88 -12.04
CA ALA A 45 7.06 -4.67 -11.32
C ALA A 45 7.28 -4.23 -9.86
N GLU A 46 8.29 -4.79 -9.19
CA GLU A 46 8.70 -4.39 -7.84
C GLU A 46 9.24 -2.95 -7.83
N ALA A 47 10.09 -2.57 -8.78
CA ALA A 47 10.62 -1.20 -8.88
C ALA A 47 9.53 -0.16 -9.20
N ASP A 48 8.68 -0.44 -10.20
CA ASP A 48 7.56 0.42 -10.57
C ASP A 48 6.56 0.54 -9.42
N GLY A 49 6.30 -0.56 -8.71
CA GLY A 49 5.47 -0.60 -7.51
C GLY A 49 6.04 0.22 -6.36
N GLN A 50 7.32 0.06 -6.04
CA GLN A 50 8.00 0.84 -5.01
C GLN A 50 7.95 2.34 -5.31
N LYS A 51 8.18 2.74 -6.57
CA LYS A 51 8.07 4.13 -6.98
C LYS A 51 6.68 4.71 -6.69
N LYS A 52 5.62 4.00 -7.07
CA LYS A 52 4.24 4.42 -6.78
C LYS A 52 3.96 4.55 -5.28
N ILE A 53 4.47 3.62 -4.47
CA ILE A 53 4.30 3.66 -3.02
C ILE A 53 5.02 4.87 -2.42
N ILE A 54 6.25 5.15 -2.86
CA ILE A 54 7.03 6.32 -2.42
C ILE A 54 6.30 7.62 -2.81
N ASP A 55 5.82 7.72 -4.05
CA ASP A 55 5.09 8.90 -4.52
C ASP A 55 3.79 9.12 -3.71
N ALA A 56 3.07 8.05 -3.38
CA ALA A 56 1.88 8.13 -2.53
C ALA A 56 2.21 8.51 -1.08
N GLN A 57 3.29 7.96 -0.53
CA GLN A 57 3.75 8.29 0.82
C GLN A 57 4.18 9.76 0.92
N ALA A 58 4.89 10.28 -0.09
CA ALA A 58 5.28 11.68 -0.14
C ALA A 58 4.06 12.61 -0.17
N LYS A 59 2.98 12.23 -0.86
CA LYS A 59 1.71 12.98 -0.84
C LYS A 59 1.04 12.94 0.53
N LEU A 60 1.02 11.79 1.20
CA LEU A 60 0.52 11.67 2.57
C LEU A 60 1.28 12.60 3.52
N ASP A 61 2.61 12.58 3.45
CA ASP A 61 3.45 13.45 4.28
C ASP A 61 3.18 14.94 3.99
N GLN A 62 2.98 15.30 2.72
CA GLN A 62 2.61 16.65 2.31
C GLN A 62 1.24 17.06 2.88
N VAL A 63 0.24 16.18 2.83
CA VAL A 63 -1.09 16.43 3.38
C VAL A 63 -1.03 16.62 4.89
N VAL A 64 -0.29 15.78 5.61
CA VAL A 64 -0.09 15.92 7.05
C VAL A 64 0.58 17.25 7.40
N ALA A 65 1.63 17.62 6.67
CA ALA A 65 2.32 18.89 6.88
C ALA A 65 1.41 20.10 6.62
N GLN A 66 0.62 20.06 5.54
CA GLN A 66 -0.33 21.12 5.20
C GLN A 66 -1.44 21.24 6.25
N ASN A 67 -2.02 20.12 6.68
CA ASN A 67 -3.06 20.10 7.70
C ASN A 67 -2.57 20.65 9.04
N ASN A 68 -1.35 20.32 9.45
CA ASN A 68 -0.76 20.89 10.66
C ASN A 68 -0.62 22.41 10.57
N LYS A 69 -0.21 22.94 9.40
CA LYS A 69 -0.14 24.38 9.15
C LYS A 69 -1.52 25.04 9.22
N ASP A 70 -2.53 24.41 8.62
CA ASP A 70 -3.91 24.93 8.60
C ASP A 70 -4.52 24.94 10.01
N LEU A 71 -4.28 23.88 10.80
CA LEU A 71 -4.74 23.79 12.20
C LEU A 71 -4.08 24.85 13.10
N VAL A 72 -2.77 25.07 12.96
CA VAL A 72 -2.06 26.12 13.70
C VAL A 72 -2.58 27.51 13.30
N GLY A 73 -2.87 27.73 12.01
CA GLY A 73 -3.51 28.95 11.52
C GLY A 73 -4.87 29.18 12.18
N ALA A 74 -5.75 28.17 12.13
CA ALA A 74 -7.08 28.24 12.74
C ALA A 74 -7.03 28.52 14.26
N GLN A 75 -6.10 27.89 14.99
CA GLN A 75 -5.89 28.16 16.41
C GLN A 75 -5.39 29.59 16.66
N THR A 76 -4.48 30.10 15.82
CA THR A 76 -3.95 31.46 15.95
C THR A 76 -5.02 32.51 15.70
N ASP A 77 -5.87 32.31 14.70
CA ASP A 77 -6.96 33.22 14.36
C ASP A 77 -8.05 33.21 15.45
N ALA A 78 -8.38 32.02 15.98
CA ALA A 78 -9.24 31.87 17.15
C ALA A 78 -8.72 32.66 18.36
N GLN A 79 -7.41 32.59 18.63
CA GLN A 79 -6.79 33.29 19.76
C GLN A 79 -6.78 34.82 19.58
N LYS A 80 -6.54 35.32 18.36
CA LYS A 80 -6.65 36.76 18.04
C LYS A 80 -8.08 37.29 18.20
N GLY A 81 -9.09 36.49 17.88
CA GLY A 81 -10.49 36.86 18.11
C GLY A 81 -10.80 37.09 19.59
N ALA A 82 -10.26 36.22 20.47
CA ALA A 82 -10.48 36.30 21.91
C ALA A 82 -9.78 37.49 22.58
N THR A 83 -8.57 37.87 22.14
CA THR A 83 -7.83 39.00 22.72
C THR A 83 -8.42 40.37 22.38
N ASN A 84 -9.17 40.48 21.28
CA ASN A 84 -9.78 41.75 20.87
C ASN A 84 -11.12 42.06 21.55
N ASN A 85 -11.74 41.11 22.26
CA ASN A 85 -12.99 41.34 23.00
C ASN A 85 -13.11 40.43 24.25
N PRO A 86 -12.55 40.84 25.41
CA PRO A 86 -12.46 40.00 26.61
C PRO A 86 -13.80 39.69 27.30
N THR A 87 -14.88 40.37 26.91
CA THR A 87 -16.26 40.11 27.38
C THR A 87 -17.10 39.31 26.37
N ALA A 88 -16.54 38.95 25.22
CA ALA A 88 -17.23 38.09 24.28
C ALA A 88 -17.45 36.69 24.91
N PRO A 89 -18.65 36.08 24.74
CA PRO A 89 -18.86 34.69 25.15
C PRO A 89 -17.78 33.81 24.52
N PRO A 90 -17.35 32.71 25.20
CA PRO A 90 -16.30 31.83 24.70
C PRO A 90 -16.57 31.49 23.24
N PRO A 91 -15.61 31.76 22.34
CA PRO A 91 -15.92 31.87 20.93
C PRO A 91 -16.41 30.54 20.35
N ALA A 92 -17.28 30.63 19.34
CA ALA A 92 -17.57 29.54 18.40
C ALA A 92 -16.32 29.00 17.68
N ALA A 93 -15.14 29.60 17.92
CA ALA A 93 -13.82 29.14 17.48
C ALA A 93 -13.53 27.66 17.80
N ASN A 94 -14.17 27.08 18.81
CA ASN A 94 -14.08 25.63 19.04
C ASN A 94 -14.74 24.84 17.89
N ALA A 95 -15.84 25.32 17.31
CA ALA A 95 -16.49 24.67 16.19
C ALA A 95 -15.66 24.79 14.90
N ASP A 96 -15.04 25.93 14.64
CA ASP A 96 -14.16 26.12 13.47
C ASP A 96 -12.89 25.28 13.56
N VAL A 97 -12.27 25.20 14.74
CA VAL A 97 -11.10 24.33 14.97
C VAL A 97 -11.49 22.86 14.88
N VAL A 98 -12.65 22.45 15.41
CA VAL A 98 -13.17 21.08 15.27
C VAL A 98 -13.45 20.75 13.80
N LYS A 99 -14.07 21.66 13.04
CA LYS A 99 -14.32 21.47 11.61
C LYS A 99 -13.01 21.35 10.83
N ALA A 100 -12.05 22.24 11.07
CA ALA A 100 -10.73 22.17 10.43
C ALA A 100 -9.99 20.87 10.76
N ARG A 101 -10.16 20.36 11.99
CA ARG A 101 -9.62 19.07 12.41
C ARG A 101 -10.27 17.90 11.68
N ASN A 102 -11.60 17.86 11.59
CA ASN A 102 -12.30 16.81 10.87
C ASN A 102 -11.95 16.81 9.37
N GLU A 103 -11.87 18.01 8.75
CA GLU A 103 -11.40 18.14 7.36
C GLU A 103 -9.95 17.66 7.18
N ALA A 104 -9.08 17.94 8.14
CA ALA A 104 -7.71 17.44 8.14
C ALA A 104 -7.66 15.90 8.27
N GLU A 105 -8.45 15.32 9.18
CA GLU A 105 -8.54 13.87 9.37
C GLU A 105 -9.06 13.17 8.10
N ASN A 106 -10.07 13.74 7.43
CA ASN A 106 -10.57 13.25 6.14
C ASN A 106 -9.50 13.26 5.04
N LYS A 107 -8.75 14.37 4.90
CA LYS A 107 -7.66 14.46 3.92
C LYS A 107 -6.54 13.45 4.18
N VAL A 108 -6.20 13.21 5.45
CA VAL A 108 -5.21 12.19 5.82
C VAL A 108 -5.72 10.79 5.49
N ALA A 109 -7.00 10.50 5.74
CA ALA A 109 -7.62 9.23 5.39
C ALA A 109 -7.63 8.99 3.87
N ASP A 110 -7.94 10.02 3.07
CA ASP A 110 -7.88 9.95 1.61
C ASP A 110 -6.45 9.65 1.11
N ALA A 111 -5.45 10.35 1.65
CA ALA A 111 -4.06 10.12 1.28
C ALA A 111 -3.55 8.74 1.73
N GLN A 112 -4.01 8.24 2.88
CA GLN A 112 -3.69 6.89 3.35
C GLN A 112 -4.33 5.82 2.45
N TYR A 113 -5.56 6.05 1.98
CA TYR A 113 -6.21 5.19 1.00
C TYR A 113 -5.39 5.10 -0.30
N ASP A 114 -4.85 6.22 -0.78
CA ASP A 114 -3.97 6.23 -1.96
C ASP A 114 -2.68 5.41 -1.75
N VAL A 115 -2.08 5.46 -0.55
CA VAL A 115 -0.93 4.62 -0.18
C VAL A 115 -1.31 3.14 -0.19
N ASP A 116 -2.43 2.77 0.42
CA ASP A 116 -2.89 1.38 0.48
C ASP A 116 -3.24 0.85 -0.92
N LYS A 117 -3.86 1.68 -1.76
CA LYS A 117 -4.12 1.37 -3.16
C LYS A 117 -2.83 1.16 -3.95
N ALA A 118 -1.83 2.04 -3.78
CA ALA A 118 -0.54 1.91 -4.47
C ALA A 118 0.17 0.60 -4.08
N LYS A 119 0.12 0.21 -2.80
CA LYS A 119 0.64 -1.08 -2.32
C LYS A 119 -0.08 -2.26 -2.96
N ALA A 120 -1.42 -2.23 -2.95
CA ALA A 120 -2.23 -3.28 -3.57
C ALA A 120 -1.95 -3.42 -5.08
N GLU A 121 -1.82 -2.30 -5.80
CA GLU A 121 -1.46 -2.30 -7.22
C GLU A 121 -0.07 -2.87 -7.48
N ALA A 122 0.90 -2.59 -6.61
CA ALA A 122 2.26 -3.13 -6.69
C ALA A 122 2.27 -4.64 -6.49
N GLU A 123 1.62 -5.12 -5.43
CA GLU A 123 1.50 -6.55 -5.13
C GLU A 123 0.79 -7.30 -6.25
N ARG A 124 -0.28 -6.72 -6.83
CA ARG A 124 -0.98 -7.30 -7.98
C ARG A 124 -0.07 -7.43 -9.18
N GLN A 125 0.69 -6.40 -9.53
CA GLN A 125 1.62 -6.45 -10.68
C GLN A 125 2.71 -7.50 -10.50
N VAL A 126 3.24 -7.65 -9.28
CA VAL A 126 4.23 -8.69 -8.96
C VAL A 126 3.59 -10.09 -9.05
N ALA A 127 2.39 -10.27 -8.52
CA ALA A 127 1.65 -11.52 -8.63
C ALA A 127 1.36 -11.85 -10.11
N GLU A 128 0.92 -10.87 -10.90
CA GLU A 128 0.67 -11.01 -12.33
C GLU A 128 1.95 -11.44 -13.08
N ALA A 129 3.10 -10.82 -12.77
CA ALA A 129 4.38 -11.20 -13.35
C ALA A 129 4.77 -12.64 -13.00
N ARG A 130 4.54 -13.07 -11.75
CA ARG A 130 4.80 -14.45 -11.29
C ARG A 130 3.89 -15.47 -11.95
N CYS A 131 2.64 -15.13 -12.21
CA CYS A 131 1.68 -16.03 -12.86
C CYS A 131 2.02 -16.35 -14.33
N LYS A 132 2.82 -15.51 -15.00
CA LYS A 132 3.21 -15.73 -16.41
C LYS A 132 4.07 -16.99 -16.64
N VAL A 133 4.57 -17.67 -15.60
CA VAL A 133 5.49 -18.83 -15.71
C VAL A 133 4.87 -20.18 -15.33
N GLY A 134 3.56 -20.27 -15.11
CA GLY A 134 2.90 -21.52 -14.70
C GLY A 134 1.53 -21.75 -15.36
N ALA A 135 1.15 -23.02 -15.58
CA ALA A 135 -0.20 -23.41 -15.99
C ALA A 135 -1.21 -23.27 -14.82
N PRO A 136 -2.53 -23.24 -15.09
CA PRO A 136 -3.21 -22.35 -16.02
C PRO A 136 -3.25 -20.92 -15.43
N ASN A 137 -2.74 -19.97 -16.22
CA ASN A 137 -2.62 -18.54 -15.89
C ASN A 137 -3.90 -17.94 -15.26
N ASP A 138 -5.07 -18.42 -15.68
CA ASP A 138 -6.37 -17.86 -15.31
C ASP A 138 -6.67 -17.94 -13.81
N MET A 139 -6.36 -19.06 -13.15
CA MET A 139 -6.60 -19.19 -11.70
C MET A 139 -5.62 -18.33 -10.89
N CYS A 140 -4.38 -18.22 -11.35
CA CYS A 140 -3.36 -17.38 -10.72
C CYS A 140 -3.74 -15.89 -10.84
N MET A 141 -4.15 -15.45 -12.04
CA MET A 141 -4.66 -14.11 -12.30
C MET A 141 -5.91 -13.80 -11.48
N ALA A 142 -6.86 -14.74 -11.40
CA ALA A 142 -8.08 -14.59 -10.61
C ALA A 142 -7.77 -14.38 -9.13
N ASN A 143 -6.83 -15.14 -8.56
CA ASN A 143 -6.40 -14.98 -7.16
C ASN A 143 -5.70 -13.63 -6.93
N ALA A 144 -4.82 -13.22 -7.83
CA ALA A 144 -4.17 -11.91 -7.75
C ALA A 144 -5.19 -10.76 -7.77
N LYS A 145 -6.19 -10.86 -8.65
CA LYS A 145 -7.30 -9.91 -8.73
C LYS A 145 -8.17 -9.91 -7.47
N ALA A 146 -8.57 -11.08 -6.97
CA ALA A 146 -9.38 -11.20 -5.77
C ALA A 146 -8.68 -10.62 -4.53
N ASN A 147 -7.37 -10.86 -4.39
CA ASN A 147 -6.57 -10.27 -3.32
C ASN A 147 -6.53 -8.74 -3.44
N TYR A 148 -6.28 -8.21 -4.64
CA TYR A 148 -6.32 -6.76 -4.89
C TYR A 148 -7.68 -6.15 -4.51
N GLU A 149 -8.79 -6.73 -5.00
CA GLU A 149 -10.14 -6.25 -4.71
C GLU A 149 -10.46 -6.29 -3.21
N SER A 150 -10.04 -7.34 -2.51
CA SER A 150 -10.19 -7.47 -1.05
C SER A 150 -9.46 -6.37 -0.30
N VAL A 151 -8.19 -6.10 -0.66
CA VAL A 151 -7.39 -5.04 -0.03
C VAL A 151 -7.98 -3.65 -0.31
N ILE A 152 -8.41 -3.38 -1.54
CA ILE A 152 -9.05 -2.11 -1.90
C ILE A 152 -10.37 -1.92 -1.17
N ALA A 153 -11.19 -2.97 -1.04
CA ALA A 153 -12.43 -2.90 -0.27
C ALA A 153 -12.17 -2.59 1.20
N ALA A 154 -11.15 -3.21 1.81
CA ALA A 154 -10.77 -2.94 3.19
C ALA A 154 -10.22 -1.50 3.37
N ALA A 155 -9.38 -1.03 2.46
CA ALA A 155 -8.86 0.34 2.47
C ALA A 155 -10.00 1.36 2.31
N LYS A 156 -10.93 1.10 1.38
CA LYS A 156 -12.11 1.93 1.17
C LYS A 156 -12.99 1.99 2.42
N ALA A 157 -13.26 0.85 3.06
CA ALA A 157 -14.06 0.81 4.28
C ALA A 157 -13.44 1.64 5.41
N LYS A 158 -12.10 1.64 5.54
CA LYS A 158 -11.40 2.50 6.49
C LYS A 158 -11.54 3.98 6.15
N ASN A 159 -11.40 4.33 4.87
CA ASN A 159 -11.55 5.72 4.43
C ASN A 159 -12.98 6.22 4.68
N ASP A 160 -13.99 5.47 4.21
CA ASP A 160 -15.40 5.80 4.37
C ASP A 160 -15.78 5.95 5.85
N ALA A 161 -15.21 5.12 6.76
CA ALA A 161 -15.44 5.24 8.20
C ALA A 161 -14.93 6.56 8.82
N THR A 162 -13.91 7.19 8.23
CA THR A 162 -13.42 8.51 8.67
C THR A 162 -14.34 9.63 8.17
N HIS A 163 -14.82 9.54 6.92
CA HIS A 163 -15.71 10.55 6.32
C HIS A 163 -17.13 10.60 6.90
N HIS A 164 -17.50 9.64 7.75
CA HIS A 164 -18.80 9.57 8.41
C HIS A 164 -18.80 10.04 9.88
N GLN A 165 -17.69 10.60 10.36
CA GLN A 165 -17.57 11.22 11.70
C GLN A 165 -17.96 12.70 11.70
#